data_AF-A0A7S7NSH2-F1
#
_entry.id   AF-A0A7S7NSH2-F1
#
_cell.length_a   1.000
_cell.length_b   1.000
_cell.length_c   1.000
_cell.angle_alpha   90.00
_cell.angle_beta   90.00
_cell.angle_gamma   90.00
#
_symmetry.space_group_name_H-M   'P 1'
#
loop_
_entity.id
_entity.type
_entity.pdbx_description
1 polymer ?
#
loop_
_entity_poly.entity_id
_entity_poly.type
_entity_poly.pdbx_seq_one_letter_code
_entity_poly.pdbx_strand_id
1 'polypeptide(L)'
;MSKQNSEVPRTYPTFLVKEKGGGPGSAGQSGDTQGLPDVAEAGSESVTELLEEGQFFEAEVLLGVETAADPDVSEVQTREVPEDDVQPEDSGDDAQK
;
A
#
# COMPACT_ATOMS: atom_id res chain seq x y z
N MET A 1 -26.21 54.09 2.55
CA MET A 1 -25.14 53.17 2.98
C MET A 1 -25.68 52.21 4.04
N SER A 2 -25.52 50.89 3.85
CA SER A 2 -25.34 49.83 4.88
C SER A 2 -25.55 48.48 4.17
N LYS A 3 -24.49 47.81 3.70
CA LYS A 3 -23.57 46.88 4.38
C LYS A 3 -24.22 45.54 4.79
N GLN A 4 -23.52 44.49 4.40
CA GLN A 4 -23.89 43.08 4.38
C GLN A 4 -23.50 42.31 5.65
N ASN A 5 -23.99 41.06 5.68
CA ASN A 5 -23.43 39.83 6.26
C ASN A 5 -23.76 39.47 7.71
N SER A 6 -24.42 38.32 7.87
CA SER A 6 -24.08 37.29 8.87
C SER A 6 -24.85 35.98 8.59
N GLU A 7 -24.13 35.01 8.02
CA GLU A 7 -24.07 33.57 8.39
C GLU A 7 -25.33 32.68 8.58
N VAL A 8 -25.44 31.69 7.65
CA VAL A 8 -25.79 30.23 7.75
C VAL A 8 -27.07 29.74 8.50
N PRO A 9 -27.71 28.60 8.09
CA PRO A 9 -27.10 27.34 7.66
C PRO A 9 -27.58 26.79 6.30
N ARG A 10 -26.62 26.32 5.51
CA ARG A 10 -26.89 25.55 4.31
C ARG A 10 -27.10 24.09 4.71
N THR A 11 -28.34 23.74 5.01
CA THR A 11 -28.77 22.35 5.16
C THR A 11 -28.66 21.65 3.81
N TYR A 12 -27.85 20.60 3.73
CA TYR A 12 -27.91 19.66 2.59
C TYR A 12 -28.97 18.61 2.91
N PRO A 13 -29.82 18.22 1.94
CA PRO A 13 -30.81 17.18 2.20
C PRO A 13 -30.08 15.86 2.43
N THR A 14 -30.28 15.27 3.62
CA THR A 14 -29.88 13.89 3.89
C THR A 14 -30.70 12.99 2.96
N PHE A 15 -30.06 12.44 1.94
CA PHE A 15 -30.63 11.32 1.21
C PHE A 15 -30.70 10.14 2.17
N LEU A 16 -31.91 9.64 2.41
CA LEU A 16 -32.11 8.35 3.08
C LEU A 16 -31.45 7.28 2.21
N VAL A 17 -30.22 6.90 2.54
CA VAL A 17 -29.57 5.75 1.93
C VAL A 17 -30.37 4.53 2.38
N LYS A 18 -31.05 3.90 1.42
CA LYS A 18 -31.65 2.60 1.62
C LYS A 18 -30.48 1.63 1.78
N GLU A 19 -30.26 1.15 3.01
CA GLU A 19 -29.28 0.10 3.26
C GLU A 19 -29.63 -1.11 2.39
N LYS A 20 -28.83 -1.31 1.34
CA LYS A 20 -28.78 -2.58 0.64
C LYS A 20 -27.47 -3.22 1.05
N GLY A 21 -27.56 -4.05 2.08
CA GLY A 21 -26.45 -4.78 2.67
C GLY A 21 -25.62 -5.50 1.62
N GLY A 22 -24.30 -5.40 1.78
CA GLY A 22 -23.34 -6.10 0.94
C GLY A 22 -23.54 -7.61 1.02
N GLY A 23 -23.61 -8.27 -0.13
CA GLY A 23 -23.61 -9.72 -0.20
C GLY A 23 -22.27 -10.31 0.26
N PRO A 24 -22.16 -11.63 0.44
CA PRO A 24 -20.97 -12.32 0.95
C PRO A 24 -19.70 -12.20 0.08
N GLY A 25 -19.76 -11.48 -1.05
CA GLY A 25 -18.61 -11.07 -1.88
C GLY A 25 -18.32 -9.55 -1.85
N SER A 26 -18.85 -8.82 -0.87
CA SER A 26 -18.57 -7.39 -0.72
C SER A 26 -17.28 -7.24 0.06
N ALA A 27 -16.15 -7.03 -0.64
CA ALA A 27 -15.00 -6.41 -0.02
C ALA A 27 -15.51 -5.13 0.66
N GLY A 28 -15.62 -5.16 1.98
CA GLY A 28 -16.36 -4.16 2.76
C GLY A 28 -15.86 -2.76 2.47
N GLN A 29 -16.80 -1.80 2.45
CA GLN A 29 -16.59 -0.35 2.46
C GLN A 29 -15.13 0.10 2.39
N SER A 30 -14.61 0.31 1.18
CA SER A 30 -13.39 1.09 1.01
C SER A 30 -13.67 2.49 1.56
N GLY A 31 -12.98 2.87 2.63
CA GLY A 31 -13.09 4.19 3.23
C GLY A 31 -12.73 5.30 2.24
N ASP A 32 -13.20 6.51 2.53
CA ASP A 32 -12.86 7.70 1.76
C ASP A 32 -11.34 7.95 1.82
N THR A 33 -10.70 8.06 0.67
CA THR A 33 -9.26 8.38 0.58
C THR A 33 -8.99 9.88 0.60
N GLN A 34 -10.03 10.73 0.66
CA GLN A 34 -9.85 12.17 0.77
C GLN A 34 -8.99 12.54 2.00
N GLY A 35 -7.91 13.26 1.74
CA GLY A 35 -6.96 13.71 2.77
C GLY A 35 -5.79 12.76 3.00
N LEU A 36 -5.78 11.58 2.39
CA LEU A 36 -4.58 10.75 2.31
C LEU A 36 -3.67 11.26 1.18
N PRO A 37 -2.33 11.27 1.39
CA PRO A 37 -1.41 11.60 0.32
C PRO A 37 -1.52 10.57 -0.81
N ASP A 38 -1.49 11.04 -2.06
CA ASP A 38 -1.44 10.18 -3.25
C ASP A 38 -0.10 9.42 -3.35
N VAL A 39 0.89 9.83 -2.55
CA VAL A 39 2.18 9.15 -2.42
C VAL A 39 2.15 8.23 -1.20
N ALA A 40 2.58 6.97 -1.39
CA ALA A 40 2.86 6.10 -0.27
C ALA A 40 4.00 6.73 0.56
N GLU A 41 3.72 7.03 1.83
CA GLU A 41 4.73 7.48 2.78
C GLU A 41 5.47 6.25 3.31
N ALA A 42 6.47 5.78 2.55
CA ALA A 42 7.50 4.91 3.06
C ALA A 42 8.77 5.74 3.24
N GLY A 43 9.27 5.83 4.48
CA GLY A 43 10.56 6.44 4.76
C GLY A 43 11.69 5.64 4.12
N SER A 44 12.86 6.25 3.92
CA SER A 44 14.05 5.49 3.55
C SER A 44 14.55 4.72 4.78
N GLU A 45 14.34 3.42 4.82
CA GLU A 45 14.81 2.53 5.88
C GLU A 45 16.25 2.07 5.64
N SER A 46 16.99 1.81 6.72
CA SER A 46 18.36 1.24 6.65
C SER A 46 18.32 -0.29 6.70
N VAL A 47 19.33 -0.96 6.14
CA VAL A 47 19.50 -2.42 6.24
C VAL A 47 19.44 -2.90 7.70
N THR A 48 20.00 -2.14 8.64
CA THR A 48 19.97 -2.51 10.06
C THR A 48 18.55 -2.46 10.61
N GLU A 49 17.78 -1.45 10.24
CA GLU A 49 16.39 -1.25 10.67
C GLU A 49 15.51 -2.40 10.18
N LEU A 50 15.61 -2.75 8.90
CA LEU A 50 14.88 -3.88 8.31
C LEU A 50 15.21 -5.23 8.96
N LEU A 51 16.46 -5.45 9.37
CA LEU A 51 16.85 -6.66 10.11
C LEU A 51 16.24 -6.70 11.50
N GLU A 52 16.17 -5.56 12.20
CA GLU A 52 15.55 -5.46 13.52
C GLU A 52 14.03 -5.64 13.47
N GLU A 53 13.40 -5.21 12.39
CA GLU A 53 11.96 -5.39 12.16
C GLU A 53 11.60 -6.79 11.61
N GLY A 54 12.59 -7.59 11.22
CA GLY A 54 12.40 -8.94 10.70
C GLY A 54 12.06 -9.01 9.21
N GLN A 55 12.25 -7.90 8.50
CA GLN A 55 12.08 -7.77 7.05
C GLN A 55 13.35 -8.25 6.32
N PHE A 56 13.67 -9.54 6.49
CA PHE A 56 14.93 -10.11 6.03
C PHE A 56 15.10 -10.11 4.51
N PHE A 57 14.00 -10.31 3.77
CA PHE A 57 14.05 -10.35 2.31
C PHE A 57 14.38 -8.97 1.74
N GLU A 58 13.70 -7.93 2.24
CA GLU A 58 13.94 -6.55 1.85
C GLU A 58 15.36 -6.11 2.24
N ALA A 59 15.84 -6.51 3.42
CA ALA A 59 17.20 -6.25 3.87
C ALA A 59 18.26 -6.91 2.95
N GLU A 60 18.07 -8.16 2.51
CA GLU A 60 18.99 -8.85 1.60
C GLU A 60 19.05 -8.15 0.23
N VAL A 61 17.90 -7.72 -0.30
CA VAL A 61 17.81 -6.99 -1.57
C VAL A 61 18.54 -5.64 -1.47
N LEU A 62 18.27 -4.85 -0.43
CA LEU A 62 18.91 -3.54 -0.21
C LEU A 62 20.43 -3.68 0.01
N LEU A 63 20.86 -4.67 0.80
CA LEU A 63 22.28 -4.93 1.02
C LEU A 63 23.02 -5.25 -0.28
N GLY A 64 22.38 -6.02 -1.17
CA GLY A 64 22.93 -6.34 -2.50
C GLY A 64 23.14 -5.09 -3.36
N VAL A 65 22.22 -4.12 -3.28
CA VAL A 65 22.33 -2.85 -4.00
C VAL A 65 23.38 -1.92 -3.38
N GLU A 66 23.42 -1.79 -2.06
CA GLU A 66 24.36 -0.89 -1.37
C GLU A 66 25.81 -1.39 -1.45
N THR A 67 26.00 -2.71 -1.47
CA THR A 67 27.33 -3.34 -1.58
C THR A 67 27.74 -3.56 -3.04
N ALA A 68 26.87 -3.25 -4.01
CA ALA A 68 27.19 -3.41 -5.42
C ALA A 68 28.42 -2.57 -5.79
N ALA A 69 29.30 -3.15 -6.61
CA ALA A 69 30.32 -2.36 -7.27
C ALA A 69 29.65 -1.32 -8.20
N ASP A 70 30.41 -0.27 -8.53
CA ASP A 70 29.94 0.74 -9.46
C ASP A 70 29.41 0.07 -10.75
N PRO A 71 28.24 0.50 -11.25
CA PRO A 71 27.58 -0.17 -12.38
C PRO A 71 28.40 -0.11 -13.66
N ASP A 72 29.29 0.87 -13.82
CA ASP A 72 30.21 0.95 -14.95
C ASP A 72 31.43 0.01 -14.78
N VAL A 73 31.62 -0.55 -13.58
CA VAL A 73 32.73 -1.45 -13.25
C VAL A 73 32.31 -2.93 -13.32
N SER A 74 31.13 -3.28 -12.79
CA SER A 74 30.61 -4.66 -12.92
C SER A 74 29.11 -4.79 -12.66
N GLU A 75 28.49 -5.79 -13.29
CA GLU A 75 27.10 -6.17 -13.07
C GLU A 75 26.89 -6.79 -11.68
N VAL A 76 25.66 -6.70 -11.16
CA VAL A 76 25.26 -7.36 -9.90
C VAL A 76 25.05 -8.85 -10.10
N GLN A 77 25.46 -9.65 -9.12
CA GLN A 77 25.22 -11.10 -9.07
C GLN A 77 23.95 -11.37 -8.27
N THR A 78 22.98 -12.04 -8.87
CA THR A 78 21.76 -12.47 -8.19
C THR A 78 21.90 -13.90 -7.67
N ARG A 79 21.14 -14.22 -6.61
CA ARG A 79 21.02 -15.59 -6.06
C ARG A 79 19.56 -16.01 -6.14
N GLU A 80 19.30 -17.15 -6.78
CA GLU A 80 17.97 -17.79 -6.74
C GLU A 80 17.84 -18.68 -5.50
N VAL A 81 16.67 -18.64 -4.89
CA VAL A 81 16.23 -19.59 -3.85
C VAL A 81 15.43 -20.72 -4.50
N PRO A 82 15.49 -21.96 -3.96
CA PRO A 82 14.70 -23.08 -4.47
C PRO A 82 13.20 -22.77 -4.49
N GLU A 83 12.48 -23.30 -5.48
CA GLU A 83 11.02 -23.12 -5.61
C GLU A 83 10.22 -23.64 -4.40
N ASP A 84 10.80 -24.52 -3.57
CA ASP A 84 10.17 -25.03 -2.34
C ASP A 84 10.29 -24.07 -1.14
N ASP A 85 11.28 -23.16 -1.18
CA ASP A 85 11.53 -22.15 -0.13
C ASP A 85 10.84 -20.80 -0.43
N VAL A 86 10.21 -20.66 -1.60
CA VAL A 86 9.35 -19.52 -1.91
C VAL A 86 7.91 -19.82 -1.49
N GLN A 87 7.25 -18.85 -0.88
CA GLN A 87 5.85 -19.01 -0.50
C GLN A 87 5.02 -19.31 -1.75
N PRO A 88 4.11 -20.28 -1.70
CA PRO A 88 3.30 -20.63 -2.87
C PRO A 88 2.54 -19.39 -3.32
N GLU A 89 2.66 -19.03 -4.60
CA GLU A 89 1.79 -18.02 -5.18
C GLU A 89 0.32 -18.43 -4.95
N ASP A 90 -0.44 -17.55 -4.27
CA ASP A 90 -1.90 -17.63 -4.18
C ASP A 90 -2.49 -17.57 -5.60
N SER A 91 -2.55 -18.74 -6.22
CA SER A 91 -3.27 -18.95 -7.46
C SER A 91 -4.73 -18.78 -7.09
N GLY A 92 -5.27 -17.59 -7.31
CA GLY A 92 -6.68 -17.22 -7.09
C GLY A 92 -7.65 -17.98 -7.97
N ASP A 93 -7.50 -19.31 -8.04
CA ASP A 93 -8.38 -20.25 -8.71
C ASP A 93 -9.61 -20.51 -7.83
N ASP A 94 -10.31 -19.43 -7.48
CA ASP A 94 -11.75 -19.46 -7.22
C ASP A 94 -12.48 -19.37 -8.58
N ALA A 95 -12.09 -20.23 -9.51
CA ALA A 95 -12.87 -20.50 -10.71
C ALA A 95 -13.99 -21.49 -10.33
N GLN A 96 -15.11 -20.91 -9.91
CA GLN A 96 -16.49 -21.34 -10.20
C GLN A 96 -16.74 -22.87 -10.21
N LYS A 97 -17.41 -23.33 -9.14
CA LYS A 97 -18.18 -24.58 -9.05
C LYS A 97 -18.83 -25.06 -10.36
#